data_AF-A0A7C6F6T4-F1
#
_entry.id   AF-A0A7C6F6T4-F1
#
_cell.length_a   1.000
_cell.length_b   1.000
_cell.length_c   1.000
_cell.angle_alpha   90.00
_cell.angle_beta   90.00
_cell.angle_gamma   90.00
#
_symmetry.space_group_name_H-M   'P 1'
#
loop_
_entity.id
_entity.type
_entity.pdbx_description
1 polymer ?
#
loop_
_entity_poly.entity_id
_entity_poly.type
_entity_poly.pdbx_seq_one_letter_code
_entity_poly.pdbx_strand_id
1 'polypeptide(L)'
;MAAFLSRRSFLTGLSLAAAPAGTAEAVDRRGCVARHNPQITDLLVRAPLSVGNGEFAFTADATGLQTFPELYGDSFPLCTQSQWGWHSFPPPKGLGPADLRLEPYDTYGRQVGYPTSAKGQEELYRWLRENPHRLHLGRIGLAFQARPDQLKDGRQKLDLWTGILHSSFLFDGQPVRLETACHPELDLLAVRIVSPLLSAGRLGVVLEFPYGSPEMAAADWGRPEAHRSRMQARGPRRVDIARELDGDSYWVSLSWEELCEIRQEGPHRFLHRPAGGQGQLAFACLFSPRPYVASLPTADRVFAASAAHWERFWSQGGAVELAGSRDTRARELERRIVLSQYLTAIQCAGSMPPQETGLTLNSWYGKFHLEMHWWHAAHFPLWGRAALLERSLDWYRRILPQARRTARRQGYAGARWPKMVGPEGRDSPSP
;
A
#
# COMPACT_ATOMS: atom_id res chain seq x y z
N MET A 1 -55.68 41.25 -18.59
CA MET A 1 -54.79 40.11 -18.90
C MET A 1 -53.55 40.24 -18.05
N ALA A 2 -53.09 39.12 -17.47
CA ALA A 2 -51.94 38.94 -16.57
C ALA A 2 -52.11 39.48 -15.12
N ALA A 3 -52.65 38.63 -14.25
CA ALA A 3 -52.56 38.78 -12.79
C ALA A 3 -51.20 38.23 -12.32
N PHE A 4 -50.41 39.07 -11.66
CA PHE A 4 -49.11 38.70 -11.09
C PHE A 4 -49.30 37.81 -9.84
N LEU A 5 -48.91 36.54 -9.96
CA LEU A 5 -48.77 35.64 -8.80
C LEU A 5 -47.44 35.93 -8.11
N SER A 6 -47.50 36.42 -6.86
CA SER A 6 -46.32 36.68 -6.05
C SER A 6 -45.70 35.39 -5.52
N ARG A 7 -44.37 35.37 -5.36
CA ARG A 7 -43.52 34.26 -4.85
C ARG A 7 -43.99 33.61 -3.54
N ARG A 8 -44.87 34.26 -2.77
CA ARG A 8 -45.42 33.70 -1.51
C ARG A 8 -46.55 32.70 -1.69
N SER A 9 -47.16 32.61 -2.87
CA SER A 9 -48.32 31.73 -3.12
C SER A 9 -47.94 30.34 -3.67
N PHE A 10 -46.64 30.09 -3.93
CA PHE A 10 -46.15 28.80 -4.43
C PHE A 10 -45.70 27.84 -3.31
N LEU A 11 -45.65 28.32 -2.06
CA LEU A 11 -45.10 27.58 -0.91
C LEU A 11 -46.15 26.97 0.03
N THR A 12 -47.44 27.07 -0.28
CA THR A 12 -48.54 26.54 0.56
C THR A 12 -49.31 25.37 -0.07
N GLY A 13 -48.79 24.75 -1.14
CA GLY A 13 -49.54 23.78 -1.95
C GLY A 13 -48.92 22.40 -2.15
N LEU A 14 -48.03 21.95 -1.25
CA LEU A 14 -47.47 20.59 -1.29
C LEU A 14 -47.46 19.97 0.11
N SER A 15 -48.66 19.77 0.65
CA SER A 15 -48.88 18.80 1.73
C SER A 15 -48.78 17.40 1.12
N LEU A 16 -47.55 16.97 0.80
CA LEU A 16 -47.25 15.56 0.59
C LEU A 16 -47.60 14.85 1.89
N ALA A 17 -48.61 13.98 1.83
CA ALA A 17 -48.84 12.99 2.86
C ALA A 17 -47.53 12.22 3.07
N ALA A 18 -46.82 12.55 4.15
CA ALA A 18 -45.70 11.77 4.61
C ALA A 18 -46.28 10.41 5.03
N ALA A 19 -46.20 9.42 4.13
CA ALA A 19 -46.27 8.04 4.55
C ALA A 19 -45.28 7.89 5.72
N PRO A 20 -45.65 7.19 6.81
CA PRO A 20 -44.71 6.98 7.89
C PRO A 20 -43.47 6.35 7.25
N ALA A 21 -42.34 7.07 7.33
CA ALA A 21 -41.06 6.47 7.04
C ALA A 21 -40.97 5.29 8.02
N GLY A 22 -41.20 4.08 7.52
CA GLY A 22 -40.87 2.88 8.26
C GLY A 22 -39.47 3.11 8.78
N THR A 23 -39.27 2.96 10.08
CA THR A 23 -37.96 3.10 10.71
C THR A 23 -37.02 2.22 9.89
N ALA A 24 -36.19 2.85 9.04
CA ALA A 24 -35.21 2.12 8.27
C ALA A 24 -34.37 1.38 9.31
N GLU A 25 -34.46 0.05 9.29
CA GLU A 25 -33.72 -0.78 10.21
C GLU A 25 -32.25 -0.38 10.10
N ALA A 26 -31.60 -0.13 11.23
CA ALA A 26 -30.21 0.32 11.21
C ALA A 26 -29.39 -0.74 10.48
N VAL A 27 -28.63 -0.32 9.44
CA VAL A 27 -27.79 -1.22 8.65
C VAL A 27 -26.95 -2.09 9.58
N ASP A 28 -27.04 -3.41 9.43
CA ASP A 28 -26.11 -4.32 10.10
C ASP A 28 -24.73 -4.18 9.46
N ARG A 29 -23.97 -3.20 9.95
CA ARG A 29 -22.66 -2.86 9.38
C ARG A 29 -21.68 -4.02 9.45
N ARG A 30 -21.71 -4.78 10.54
CA ARG A 30 -20.79 -5.91 10.72
C ARG A 30 -21.17 -7.05 9.79
N GLY A 31 -22.45 -7.43 9.72
CA GLY A 31 -22.93 -8.43 8.77
C GLY A 31 -22.71 -8.00 7.32
N CYS A 32 -22.90 -6.72 7.00
CA CYS A 32 -22.66 -6.13 5.69
C CYS A 32 -21.21 -6.25 5.24
N VAL A 33 -20.27 -5.94 6.12
CA VAL A 33 -18.84 -6.07 5.80
C VAL A 33 -18.43 -7.54 5.77
N ALA A 34 -18.81 -8.31 6.78
CA ALA A 34 -18.33 -9.68 6.98
C ALA A 34 -18.72 -10.64 5.85
N ARG A 35 -19.91 -10.46 5.24
CA ARG A 35 -20.36 -11.30 4.10
C ARG A 35 -19.55 -11.08 2.82
N HIS A 36 -18.76 -10.01 2.76
CA HIS A 36 -17.86 -9.67 1.64
C HIS A 36 -16.38 -9.84 1.97
N ASN A 37 -16.03 -10.40 3.14
CA ASN A 37 -14.66 -10.77 3.46
C ASN A 37 -14.07 -11.64 2.34
N PRO A 38 -12.97 -11.22 1.68
CA PRO A 38 -12.31 -12.03 0.67
C PRO A 38 -11.89 -13.39 1.25
N GLN A 39 -12.24 -14.46 0.55
CA GLN A 39 -11.89 -15.83 0.90
C GLN A 39 -11.30 -16.52 -0.32
N ILE A 40 -10.13 -17.12 -0.14
CA ILE A 40 -9.37 -17.79 -1.19
C ILE A 40 -9.02 -19.20 -0.68
N THR A 41 -9.42 -20.22 -1.42
CA THR A 41 -9.15 -21.65 -1.09
C THR A 41 -8.10 -22.29 -1.98
N ASP A 42 -7.69 -21.59 -3.04
CA ASP A 42 -6.74 -22.05 -4.04
C ASP A 42 -5.60 -21.04 -4.17
N LEU A 43 -4.48 -21.45 -4.77
CA LEU A 43 -3.43 -20.51 -5.10
C LEU A 43 -3.85 -19.64 -6.30
N LEU A 44 -4.31 -18.41 -6.02
CA LEU A 44 -4.79 -17.47 -7.02
C LEU A 44 -3.77 -16.34 -7.27
N VAL A 45 -2.90 -16.53 -8.27
CA VAL A 45 -1.81 -15.58 -8.60
C VAL A 45 -2.27 -14.18 -9.03
N ARG A 46 -3.55 -14.02 -9.37
CA ARG A 46 -4.15 -12.75 -9.79
C ARG A 46 -5.02 -12.08 -8.73
N ALA A 47 -5.06 -12.65 -7.52
CA ALA A 47 -5.86 -12.12 -6.42
C ALA A 47 -5.10 -12.17 -5.09
N PRO A 48 -3.82 -11.70 -5.01
CA PRO A 48 -3.16 -11.59 -3.73
C PRO A 48 -3.92 -10.60 -2.83
N LEU A 49 -3.83 -10.81 -1.52
CA LEU A 49 -4.50 -9.97 -0.54
C LEU A 49 -3.49 -9.05 0.16
N SER A 50 -3.93 -7.84 0.48
CA SER A 50 -3.09 -6.82 1.11
C SER A 50 -3.67 -6.35 2.45
N VAL A 51 -2.76 -6.06 3.37
CA VAL A 51 -3.03 -5.30 4.61
C VAL A 51 -2.24 -3.99 4.56
N GLY A 52 -2.77 -2.94 5.17
CA GLY A 52 -2.12 -1.63 5.17
C GLY A 52 -2.86 -0.58 5.96
N ASN A 53 -2.31 0.63 6.00
CA ASN A 53 -2.80 1.75 6.81
C ASN A 53 -2.95 3.08 6.02
N GLY A 54 -2.76 3.03 4.70
CA GLY A 54 -2.76 4.20 3.81
C GLY A 54 -1.37 4.80 3.56
N GLU A 55 -0.47 4.72 4.55
CA GLU A 55 0.95 5.07 4.40
C GLU A 55 1.80 3.89 3.92
N PHE A 56 1.41 2.67 4.28
CA PHE A 56 2.14 1.43 4.04
C PHE A 56 1.18 0.32 3.66
N ALA A 57 1.62 -0.56 2.75
CA ALA A 57 0.91 -1.77 2.38
C ALA A 57 1.85 -2.96 2.20
N PHE A 58 1.34 -4.12 2.58
CA PHE A 58 1.99 -5.41 2.42
C PHE A 58 1.05 -6.35 1.68
N THR A 59 1.51 -6.88 0.56
CA THR A 59 0.75 -7.82 -0.28
C THR A 59 1.31 -9.23 -0.08
N ALA A 60 0.42 -10.16 0.26
CA ALA A 60 0.75 -11.55 0.60
C ALA A 60 0.19 -12.54 -0.43
N ASP A 61 0.87 -13.68 -0.58
CA ASP A 61 0.31 -14.86 -1.21
C ASP A 61 -0.59 -15.64 -0.24
N ALA A 62 -1.10 -16.80 -0.69
CA ALA A 62 -2.00 -17.66 0.08
C ALA A 62 -1.45 -18.10 1.46
N THR A 63 -0.13 -18.07 1.69
CA THR A 63 0.48 -18.37 3.00
C THR A 63 0.25 -17.27 4.04
N GLY A 64 -0.20 -16.08 3.62
CA GLY A 64 -0.34 -14.90 4.50
C GLY A 64 0.93 -14.06 4.63
N LEU A 65 1.99 -14.46 3.91
CA LEU A 65 3.27 -13.78 3.76
C LEU A 65 3.69 -13.77 2.27
N GLN A 66 4.92 -13.37 1.96
CA GLN A 66 5.49 -13.35 0.61
C GLN A 66 6.39 -14.57 0.40
N THR A 67 5.81 -15.77 0.47
CA THR A 67 6.53 -17.04 0.48
C THR A 67 6.89 -17.52 -0.92
N PHE A 68 6.01 -17.35 -1.91
CA PHE A 68 6.18 -17.74 -3.31
C PHE A 68 6.03 -16.55 -4.27
N PRO A 69 6.84 -15.48 -4.14
CA PRO A 69 6.69 -14.28 -4.97
C PRO A 69 6.83 -14.57 -6.47
N GLU A 70 7.56 -15.62 -6.82
CA GLU A 70 7.93 -15.96 -8.20
C GLU A 70 6.71 -16.39 -9.02
N LEU A 71 5.66 -16.89 -8.35
CA LEU A 71 4.39 -17.21 -9.00
C LEU A 71 3.59 -15.99 -9.44
N TYR A 72 3.93 -14.82 -8.89
CA TYR A 72 3.16 -13.59 -9.06
C TYR A 72 3.88 -12.55 -9.94
N GLY A 73 5.19 -12.73 -10.19
CA GLY A 73 6.06 -11.74 -10.82
C GLY A 73 5.56 -11.18 -12.15
N ASP A 74 4.95 -12.00 -12.99
CA ASP A 74 4.47 -11.62 -14.32
C ASP A 74 3.12 -10.90 -14.32
N SER A 75 2.47 -10.74 -13.15
CA SER A 75 1.11 -10.18 -13.08
C SER A 75 0.91 -9.24 -11.90
N PHE A 76 1.07 -9.74 -10.68
CA PHE A 76 0.84 -8.98 -9.44
C PHE A 76 1.97 -9.24 -8.45
N PRO A 77 3.20 -8.74 -8.71
CA PRO A 77 4.31 -8.88 -7.79
C PRO A 77 3.91 -8.57 -6.34
N LEU A 78 4.37 -9.41 -5.42
CA LEU A 78 4.07 -9.24 -4.00
C LEU A 78 5.00 -8.18 -3.42
N CYS A 79 4.53 -6.94 -3.34
CA CYS A 79 5.34 -5.84 -2.83
C CYS A 79 5.02 -5.49 -1.37
N THR A 80 6.03 -4.91 -0.73
CA THR A 80 5.93 -4.16 0.53
C THR A 80 6.35 -2.73 0.21
N GLN A 81 5.41 -1.79 0.19
CA GLN A 81 5.65 -0.41 -0.21
C GLN A 81 5.11 0.57 0.83
N SER A 82 5.68 1.78 0.83
CA SER A 82 5.15 2.91 1.60
C SER A 82 5.10 4.17 0.75
N GLN A 83 4.41 5.20 1.25
CA GLN A 83 4.43 6.51 0.62
C GLN A 83 5.85 7.10 0.68
N TRP A 84 6.61 6.90 1.75
CA TRP A 84 7.95 7.51 1.90
C TRP A 84 9.10 6.73 1.24
N GLY A 85 8.89 5.47 0.85
CA GLY A 85 9.92 4.59 0.32
C GLY A 85 10.25 4.86 -1.15
N TRP A 86 11.25 5.68 -1.42
CA TRP A 86 11.72 6.03 -2.77
C TRP A 86 13.21 5.74 -2.93
N HIS A 87 13.63 5.55 -4.19
CA HIS A 87 15.02 5.38 -4.56
C HIS A 87 15.35 6.12 -5.85
N SER A 88 16.57 6.64 -5.95
CA SER A 88 17.12 7.16 -7.20
C SER A 88 18.43 6.48 -7.56
N PHE A 89 18.53 5.98 -8.78
CA PHE A 89 19.82 5.61 -9.35
C PHE A 89 20.73 6.85 -9.44
N PRO A 90 22.06 6.68 -9.33
CA PRO A 90 23.00 7.76 -9.60
C PRO A 90 22.75 8.39 -10.98
N PRO A 91 22.85 9.72 -11.13
CA PRO A 91 22.65 10.37 -12.42
C PRO A 91 23.71 9.96 -13.43
N PRO A 92 23.39 10.01 -14.75
CA PRO A 92 24.39 9.88 -15.80
C PRO A 92 25.54 10.88 -15.60
N LYS A 93 26.76 10.48 -15.96
CA LYS A 93 27.96 11.29 -15.68
C LYS A 93 27.86 12.69 -16.28
N GLY A 94 27.91 13.70 -15.43
CA GLY A 94 27.92 15.11 -15.83
C GLY A 94 26.58 15.64 -16.34
N LEU A 95 25.48 14.89 -16.19
CA LEU A 95 24.15 15.31 -16.60
C LEU A 95 23.20 15.40 -15.39
N GLY A 96 22.27 16.34 -15.45
CA GLY A 96 21.22 16.52 -14.47
C GLY A 96 19.92 17.03 -15.08
N PRO A 97 18.88 17.28 -14.25
CA PRO A 97 17.56 17.67 -14.73
C PRO A 97 17.52 18.95 -15.58
N ALA A 98 18.50 19.85 -15.41
CA ALA A 98 18.57 21.09 -16.17
C ALA A 98 19.07 20.89 -17.61
N ASP A 99 19.74 19.77 -17.90
CA ASP A 99 20.33 19.46 -19.20
C ASP A 99 19.32 18.86 -20.18
N LEU A 100 18.12 18.51 -19.71
CA LEU A 100 17.07 17.97 -20.56
C LEU A 100 16.57 19.04 -21.54
N ARG A 101 16.72 18.77 -22.83
CA ARG A 101 16.15 19.61 -23.89
C ARG A 101 14.64 19.38 -23.95
N LEU A 102 13.87 20.46 -23.88
CA LEU A 102 12.42 20.43 -23.98
C LEU A 102 11.99 20.57 -25.44
N GLU A 103 11.03 19.77 -25.86
CA GLU A 103 10.41 19.86 -27.19
C GLU A 103 9.41 21.03 -27.20
N PRO A 104 9.53 21.98 -28.16
CA PRO A 104 8.63 23.11 -28.24
C PRO A 104 7.31 22.73 -28.90
N TYR A 105 6.19 23.17 -28.32
CA TYR A 105 4.86 23.08 -28.91
C TYR A 105 4.25 24.47 -29.03
N ASP A 106 3.57 24.74 -30.15
CA ASP A 106 2.76 25.95 -30.27
C ASP A 106 1.57 25.87 -29.31
N THR A 107 1.50 26.82 -28.38
CA THR A 107 0.40 26.97 -27.44
C THR A 107 -0.14 28.39 -27.56
N TYR A 108 -1.14 28.55 -28.42
CA TYR A 108 -1.77 29.83 -28.74
C TYR A 108 -0.75 30.88 -29.27
N GLY A 109 0.10 30.49 -30.23
CA GLY A 109 1.08 31.39 -30.84
C GLY A 109 2.35 31.62 -30.05
N ARG A 110 2.58 30.84 -28.98
CA ARG A 110 3.84 30.83 -28.20
C ARG A 110 4.44 29.44 -28.19
N GLN A 111 5.76 29.36 -28.35
CA GLN A 111 6.48 28.10 -28.20
C GLN A 111 6.68 27.80 -26.71
N VAL A 112 6.14 26.68 -26.25
CA VAL A 112 6.24 26.21 -24.86
C VAL A 112 6.94 24.86 -24.84
N GLY A 113 7.99 24.74 -24.03
CA GLY A 113 8.77 23.50 -23.91
C GLY A 113 8.09 22.44 -23.03
N TYR A 114 8.11 21.19 -23.49
CA TYR A 114 7.62 20.01 -22.80
C TYR A 114 8.67 18.87 -22.82
N PRO A 115 8.76 18.04 -21.77
CA PRO A 115 9.72 16.94 -21.70
C PRO A 115 9.18 15.68 -22.42
N THR A 116 8.82 15.81 -23.69
CA THR A 116 8.16 14.75 -24.48
C THR A 116 9.12 13.95 -25.36
N SER A 117 10.23 14.53 -25.80
CA SER A 117 11.16 13.87 -26.73
C SER A 117 12.43 13.33 -26.06
N ALA A 118 12.68 12.04 -26.26
CA ALA A 118 13.93 11.37 -25.87
C ALA A 118 15.06 11.53 -26.90
N LYS A 119 14.76 12.04 -28.11
CA LYS A 119 15.66 11.98 -29.28
C LYS A 119 17.02 12.65 -29.02
N GLY A 120 18.09 11.85 -29.06
CA GLY A 120 19.47 12.28 -28.85
C GLY A 120 19.79 12.68 -27.40
N GLN A 121 19.01 12.19 -26.43
CA GLN A 121 19.18 12.39 -24.98
C GLN A 121 18.56 11.22 -24.19
N GLU A 122 18.54 10.03 -24.78
CA GLU A 122 17.78 8.87 -24.32
C GLU A 122 18.15 8.44 -22.90
N GLU A 123 19.44 8.49 -22.55
CA GLU A 123 19.95 8.13 -21.22
C GLU A 123 19.41 9.07 -20.13
N LEU A 124 19.57 10.38 -20.29
CA LEU A 124 19.06 11.39 -19.35
C LEU A 124 17.53 11.37 -19.29
N TYR A 125 16.87 11.24 -20.44
CA TYR A 125 15.41 11.17 -20.52
C TYR A 125 14.87 9.98 -19.72
N ARG A 126 15.44 8.79 -19.93
CA ARG A 126 15.06 7.58 -19.20
C ARG A 126 15.33 7.72 -17.71
N TRP A 127 16.52 8.20 -17.34
CA TRP A 127 16.88 8.40 -15.95
C TRP A 127 15.92 9.37 -15.24
N LEU A 128 15.57 10.52 -15.83
CA LEU A 128 14.63 11.47 -15.26
C LEU A 128 13.20 10.92 -15.17
N ARG A 129 12.81 10.12 -16.16
CA ARG A 129 11.50 9.48 -16.22
C ARG A 129 11.34 8.44 -15.12
N GLU A 130 12.36 7.62 -14.88
CA GLU A 130 12.35 6.56 -13.85
C GLU A 130 12.60 7.10 -12.43
N ASN A 131 13.39 8.16 -12.26
CA ASN A 131 13.83 8.59 -10.93
C ASN A 131 13.02 9.78 -10.36
N PRO A 132 12.72 9.80 -9.05
CA PRO A 132 12.82 8.64 -8.15
C PRO A 132 11.72 7.61 -8.49
N HIS A 133 11.99 6.34 -8.22
CA HIS A 133 11.00 5.26 -8.27
C HIS A 133 10.67 4.75 -6.87
N ARG A 134 9.46 4.21 -6.68
CA ARG A 134 9.04 3.67 -5.38
C ARG A 134 9.72 2.33 -5.12
N LEU A 135 10.13 2.10 -3.88
CA LEU A 135 10.89 0.92 -3.45
C LEU A 135 10.01 -0.23 -2.99
N HIS A 136 10.44 -1.46 -3.29
CA HIS A 136 10.11 -2.61 -2.46
C HIS A 136 10.97 -2.60 -1.19
N LEU A 137 10.35 -2.36 -0.03
CA LEU A 137 11.04 -2.20 1.25
C LEU A 137 11.62 -3.50 1.83
N GLY A 138 11.25 -4.66 1.28
CA GLY A 138 11.71 -5.96 1.75
C GLY A 138 10.61 -7.01 1.72
N ARG A 139 11.05 -8.24 1.57
CA ARG A 139 10.25 -9.46 1.55
C ARG A 139 10.17 -10.05 2.95
N ILE A 140 8.98 -10.43 3.38
CA ILE A 140 8.78 -11.26 4.59
C ILE A 140 8.08 -12.55 4.15
N GLY A 141 8.76 -13.70 4.25
CA GLY A 141 8.26 -14.99 3.75
C GLY A 141 8.50 -16.13 4.73
N LEU A 142 7.80 -17.25 4.54
CA LEU A 142 8.08 -18.47 5.30
C LEU A 142 9.42 -19.09 4.89
N ALA A 143 10.17 -19.55 5.89
CA ALA A 143 11.48 -20.21 5.72
C ALA A 143 11.35 -21.72 5.90
N PHE A 144 10.97 -22.41 4.83
CA PHE A 144 10.83 -23.86 4.75
C PHE A 144 11.15 -24.39 3.34
N GLN A 145 11.38 -25.69 3.20
CA GLN A 145 11.64 -26.34 1.91
C GLN A 145 10.33 -26.88 1.31
N ALA A 146 9.47 -25.99 0.84
CA ALA A 146 8.20 -26.34 0.23
C ALA A 146 8.10 -25.80 -1.20
N ARG A 147 7.47 -26.58 -2.08
CA ARG A 147 6.92 -26.10 -3.34
C ARG A 147 5.43 -25.76 -3.15
N PRO A 148 4.89 -24.83 -3.96
CA PRO A 148 3.48 -24.44 -3.88
C PRO A 148 2.49 -25.61 -3.93
N ASP A 149 2.74 -26.61 -4.79
CA ASP A 149 1.89 -27.79 -4.98
C ASP A 149 1.85 -28.74 -3.77
N GLN A 150 2.78 -28.58 -2.83
CA GLN A 150 2.86 -29.37 -1.60
C GLN A 150 2.00 -28.80 -0.47
N LEU A 151 1.50 -27.56 -0.61
CA LEU A 151 0.56 -26.99 0.35
C LEU A 151 -0.85 -27.55 0.09
N LYS A 152 -1.43 -28.22 1.08
CA LYS A 152 -2.78 -28.80 0.99
C LYS A 152 -3.75 -28.02 1.87
N ASP A 153 -5.04 -28.10 1.53
CA ASP A 153 -6.13 -27.47 2.29
C ASP A 153 -5.90 -25.98 2.58
N GLY A 154 -5.35 -25.26 1.59
CA GLY A 154 -5.09 -23.83 1.67
C GLY A 154 -6.39 -23.06 1.90
N ARG A 155 -6.39 -22.18 2.89
CA ARG A 155 -7.48 -21.23 3.15
C ARG A 155 -6.88 -19.91 3.56
N GLN A 156 -7.29 -18.85 2.89
CA GLN A 156 -6.95 -17.49 3.25
C GLN A 156 -8.23 -16.67 3.33
N LYS A 157 -8.35 -15.88 4.40
CA LYS A 157 -9.47 -14.97 4.63
C LYS A 157 -8.92 -13.64 5.11
N LEU A 158 -9.29 -12.55 4.43
CA LEU A 158 -9.12 -11.21 4.98
C LEU A 158 -10.41 -10.83 5.72
N ASP A 159 -10.32 -10.69 7.04
CA ASP A 159 -11.43 -10.16 7.82
C ASP A 159 -11.41 -8.63 7.78
N LEU A 160 -12.24 -8.06 6.92
CA LEU A 160 -12.31 -6.61 6.69
C LEU A 160 -12.72 -5.87 7.97
N TRP A 161 -13.49 -6.50 8.86
CA TRP A 161 -13.94 -5.86 10.10
C TRP A 161 -12.78 -5.62 11.07
N THR A 162 -11.76 -6.49 11.04
CA THR A 162 -10.60 -6.41 11.93
C THR A 162 -9.31 -6.00 11.22
N GLY A 163 -9.28 -6.07 9.90
CA GLY A 163 -8.08 -5.88 9.07
C GLY A 163 -7.05 -7.00 9.20
N ILE A 164 -7.44 -8.17 9.73
CA ILE A 164 -6.54 -9.29 9.96
C ILE A 164 -6.66 -10.27 8.79
N LEU A 165 -5.51 -10.60 8.20
CA LEU A 165 -5.37 -11.66 7.20
C LEU A 165 -5.10 -12.97 7.93
N HIS A 166 -6.01 -13.93 7.80
CA HIS A 166 -5.87 -15.27 8.32
C HIS A 166 -5.51 -16.22 7.18
N SER A 167 -4.46 -17.01 7.34
CA SER A 167 -4.04 -18.05 6.41
C SER A 167 -3.85 -19.38 7.13
N SER A 168 -4.22 -20.48 6.48
CA SER A 168 -3.96 -21.82 6.98
C SER A 168 -3.76 -22.82 5.86
N PHE A 169 -2.88 -23.79 6.06
CA PHE A 169 -2.64 -24.89 5.13
C PHE A 169 -1.99 -26.07 5.87
N LEU A 170 -1.93 -27.22 5.21
CA LEU A 170 -1.15 -28.38 5.62
C LEU A 170 0.14 -28.43 4.81
N PHE A 171 1.27 -28.66 5.49
CA PHE A 171 2.55 -28.98 4.87
C PHE A 171 3.12 -30.23 5.53
N ASP A 172 3.42 -31.27 4.74
CA ASP A 172 3.90 -32.56 5.24
C ASP A 172 2.98 -33.15 6.34
N GLY A 173 1.66 -33.04 6.13
CA GLY A 173 0.64 -33.46 7.09
C GLY A 173 0.51 -32.60 8.35
N GLN A 174 1.36 -31.58 8.53
CA GLN A 174 1.34 -30.70 9.72
C GLN A 174 0.58 -29.40 9.43
N PRO A 175 -0.28 -28.94 10.37
CA PRO A 175 -0.98 -27.68 10.21
C PRO A 175 -0.05 -26.48 10.39
N VAL A 176 -0.24 -25.49 9.54
CA VAL A 176 0.34 -24.15 9.68
C VAL A 176 -0.81 -23.15 9.67
N ARG A 177 -0.87 -22.32 10.71
CA ARG A 177 -1.84 -21.21 10.82
C ARG A 177 -1.08 -19.91 10.98
N LEU A 178 -1.47 -18.90 10.21
CA LEU A 178 -0.85 -17.58 10.21
C LEU A 178 -1.90 -16.49 10.35
N GLU A 179 -1.54 -15.43 11.07
CA GLU A 179 -2.26 -14.18 11.12
C GLU A 179 -1.30 -13.04 10.80
N THR A 180 -1.71 -12.14 9.92
CA THR A 180 -0.94 -10.95 9.52
C THR A 180 -1.83 -9.72 9.62
N ALA A 181 -1.35 -8.65 10.26
CA ALA A 181 -2.07 -7.39 10.36
C ALA A 181 -1.12 -6.20 10.27
N CYS A 182 -1.63 -5.05 9.80
CA CYS A 182 -0.89 -3.80 9.78
C CYS A 182 -1.33 -2.90 10.94
N HIS A 183 -0.38 -2.24 11.60
CA HIS A 183 -0.67 -1.26 12.63
C HIS A 183 -1.31 0.00 11.99
N PRO A 184 -2.37 0.59 12.58
CA PRO A 184 -3.11 1.67 11.95
C PRO A 184 -2.36 3.02 11.84
N GLU A 185 -1.28 3.20 12.61
CA GLU A 185 -0.53 4.46 12.70
C GLU A 185 0.98 4.31 12.46
N LEU A 186 1.47 3.07 12.45
CA LEU A 186 2.89 2.77 12.25
C LEU A 186 2.99 1.88 11.03
N ASP A 187 4.04 2.04 10.23
CA ASP A 187 4.30 1.22 9.05
C ASP A 187 4.89 -0.13 9.48
N LEU A 188 4.08 -0.85 10.25
CA LEU A 188 4.45 -1.99 11.06
C LEU A 188 3.48 -3.14 10.78
N LEU A 189 4.06 -4.31 10.54
CA LEU A 189 3.34 -5.57 10.43
C LEU A 189 3.46 -6.37 11.72
N ALA A 190 2.36 -6.97 12.17
CA ALA A 190 2.40 -8.07 13.12
C ALA A 190 2.10 -9.38 12.42
N VAL A 191 2.86 -10.40 12.78
CA VAL A 191 2.72 -11.76 12.26
C VAL A 191 2.66 -12.71 13.44
N ARG A 192 1.74 -13.67 13.41
CA ARG A 192 1.68 -14.79 14.34
C ARG A 192 1.56 -16.09 13.55
N ILE A 193 2.41 -17.06 13.87
CA ILE A 193 2.46 -18.37 13.23
C ILE A 193 2.34 -19.43 14.32
N VAL A 194 1.45 -20.41 14.12
CA VAL A 194 1.31 -21.58 14.99
C VAL A 194 1.45 -22.84 14.14
N SER A 195 2.43 -23.69 14.48
CA SER A 195 2.67 -24.96 13.81
C SER A 195 3.62 -25.88 14.61
N PRO A 196 3.40 -27.20 14.64
CA PRO A 196 4.40 -28.16 15.14
C PRO A 196 5.74 -28.09 14.40
N LEU A 197 5.75 -27.62 13.15
CA LEU A 197 6.97 -27.47 12.34
C LEU A 197 7.94 -26.42 12.90
N LEU A 198 7.44 -25.46 13.68
CA LEU A 198 8.26 -24.47 14.38
C LEU A 198 9.09 -25.16 15.48
N SER A 199 8.45 -25.97 16.32
CA SER A 199 9.11 -26.76 17.36
C SER A 199 10.15 -27.72 16.78
N ALA A 200 9.88 -28.26 15.59
CA ALA A 200 10.78 -29.17 14.88
C ALA A 200 11.94 -28.45 14.14
N GLY A 201 12.01 -27.11 14.17
CA GLY A 201 13.02 -26.34 13.44
C GLY A 201 12.87 -26.39 11.91
N ARG A 202 11.74 -26.87 11.41
CA ARG A 202 11.44 -27.04 9.97
C ARG A 202 10.72 -25.85 9.35
N LEU A 203 10.28 -24.90 10.18
CA LEU A 203 9.61 -23.67 9.77
C LEU A 203 10.28 -22.47 10.47
N GLY A 204 10.28 -21.33 9.79
CA GLY A 204 10.72 -20.04 10.31
C GLY A 204 10.22 -18.91 9.41
N VAL A 205 10.77 -17.72 9.58
CA VAL A 205 10.50 -16.57 8.71
C VAL A 205 11.81 -16.01 8.19
N VAL A 206 11.81 -15.61 6.92
CA VAL A 206 12.91 -14.87 6.30
C VAL A 206 12.51 -13.42 6.08
N LEU A 207 13.45 -12.52 6.37
CA LEU A 207 13.46 -11.15 5.88
C LEU A 207 14.53 -11.05 4.81
N GLU A 208 14.10 -10.70 3.61
CA GLU A 208 14.97 -10.60 2.43
C GLU A 208 14.80 -9.24 1.78
N PHE A 209 15.87 -8.76 1.17
CA PHE A 209 15.99 -7.36 0.85
C PHE A 209 16.59 -7.17 -0.55
N PRO A 210 15.83 -6.63 -1.52
CA PRO A 210 16.33 -6.40 -2.87
C PRO A 210 17.03 -5.04 -2.99
N TYR A 211 17.72 -4.84 -4.11
CA TYR A 211 18.10 -3.52 -4.60
C TYR A 211 16.87 -2.84 -5.25
N GLY A 212 16.94 -1.53 -5.50
CA GLY A 212 15.83 -0.78 -6.08
C GLY A 212 15.66 -1.05 -7.58
N SER A 213 14.40 -1.10 -8.04
CA SER A 213 14.07 -1.24 -9.47
C SER A 213 12.87 -0.37 -9.84
N PRO A 214 12.87 0.26 -11.04
CA PRO A 214 11.74 1.03 -11.53
C PRO A 214 10.58 0.13 -12.01
N GLU A 215 10.83 -1.17 -12.24
CA GLU A 215 9.85 -2.14 -12.75
C GLU A 215 8.70 -2.42 -11.77
N MET A 216 7.66 -3.13 -12.25
CA MET A 216 6.45 -3.42 -11.47
C MET A 216 6.72 -4.00 -10.08
N ALA A 217 7.68 -4.93 -9.98
CA ALA A 217 8.04 -5.58 -8.72
C ALA A 217 8.79 -4.67 -7.73
N ALA A 218 9.26 -3.51 -8.18
CA ALA A 218 10.04 -2.55 -7.40
C ALA A 218 11.32 -3.12 -6.74
N ALA A 219 11.80 -4.26 -7.26
CA ALA A 219 12.88 -5.07 -6.69
C ALA A 219 13.82 -5.59 -7.77
N ASP A 220 15.13 -5.49 -7.51
CA ASP A 220 16.19 -6.17 -8.25
C ASP A 220 16.97 -7.07 -7.30
N TRP A 221 16.89 -8.39 -7.52
CA TRP A 221 17.58 -9.40 -6.71
C TRP A 221 18.96 -9.76 -7.26
N GLY A 222 19.31 -9.29 -8.47
CA GLY A 222 20.54 -9.63 -9.17
C GLY A 222 21.75 -8.75 -8.83
N ARG A 223 21.62 -7.83 -7.86
CA ARG A 223 22.67 -6.84 -7.52
C ARG A 223 23.02 -6.78 -6.02
N PRO A 224 23.38 -7.89 -5.37
CA PRO A 224 23.66 -7.91 -3.93
C PRO A 224 24.85 -7.02 -3.52
N GLU A 225 25.79 -6.71 -4.41
CA GLU A 225 26.92 -5.84 -4.09
C GLU A 225 26.58 -4.34 -4.18
N ALA A 226 25.41 -3.98 -4.75
CA ALA A 226 25.00 -2.58 -4.97
C ALA A 226 24.33 -1.93 -3.75
N HIS A 227 24.08 -2.69 -2.70
CA HIS A 227 23.42 -2.23 -1.47
C HIS A 227 23.98 -2.92 -0.23
N ARG A 228 23.59 -2.43 0.94
CA ARG A 228 24.05 -2.97 2.23
C ARG A 228 22.88 -3.18 3.18
N SER A 229 22.99 -4.24 3.99
CA SER A 229 22.13 -4.50 5.13
C SER A 229 23.01 -4.73 6.36
N ARG A 230 22.81 -3.94 7.41
CA ARG A 230 23.56 -4.06 8.68
C ARG A 230 22.60 -4.34 9.82
N MET A 231 22.65 -5.55 10.37
CA MET A 231 21.84 -5.93 11.52
C MET A 231 22.56 -5.56 12.82
N GLN A 232 21.83 -4.95 13.74
CA GLN A 232 22.29 -4.62 15.08
C GLN A 232 21.28 -5.09 16.11
N ALA A 233 21.73 -5.89 17.07
CA ALA A 233 20.89 -6.30 18.21
C ALA A 233 20.59 -5.11 19.13
N ARG A 234 19.34 -5.03 19.59
CA ARG A 234 18.82 -4.06 20.55
C ARG A 234 18.28 -4.79 21.77
N GLY A 235 19.18 -5.47 22.47
CA GLY A 235 18.82 -6.38 23.55
C GLY A 235 18.34 -7.75 23.04
N PRO A 236 17.73 -8.57 23.91
CA PRO A 236 17.45 -9.99 23.61
C PRO A 236 16.24 -10.23 22.69
N ARG A 237 15.42 -9.19 22.45
CA ARG A 237 14.08 -9.32 21.85
C ARG A 237 13.84 -8.37 20.68
N ARG A 238 14.91 -7.77 20.16
CA ARG A 238 14.83 -6.82 19.07
C ARG A 238 16.12 -6.76 18.28
N VAL A 239 15.98 -6.63 16.96
CA VAL A 239 17.06 -6.20 16.06
C VAL A 239 16.60 -5.04 15.21
N ASP A 240 17.55 -4.18 14.85
CA ASP A 240 17.37 -3.17 13.81
C ASP A 240 18.28 -3.52 12.63
N ILE A 241 17.75 -3.44 11.41
CA ILE A 241 18.47 -3.66 10.16
C ILE A 241 18.50 -2.33 9.42
N ALA A 242 19.67 -1.72 9.33
CA ALA A 242 19.88 -0.52 8.52
C ALA A 242 20.12 -0.92 7.05
N ARG A 243 19.41 -0.26 6.13
CA ARG A 243 19.47 -0.47 4.68
C ARG A 243 20.05 0.77 4.01
N GLU A 244 20.99 0.54 3.11
CA GLU A 244 21.63 1.59 2.31
C GLU A 244 21.64 1.17 0.84
N LEU A 245 21.14 2.03 -0.06
CA LEU A 245 21.11 1.85 -1.51
C LEU A 245 21.51 3.18 -2.15
N ASP A 246 22.68 3.25 -2.78
CA ASP A 246 23.24 4.49 -3.33
C ASP A 246 23.18 5.68 -2.35
N GLY A 247 22.33 6.68 -2.63
CA GLY A 247 22.13 7.87 -1.79
C GLY A 247 20.99 7.76 -0.78
N ASP A 248 20.25 6.65 -0.78
CA ASP A 248 19.04 6.44 0.00
C ASP A 248 19.26 5.44 1.15
N SER A 249 18.46 5.59 2.21
CA SER A 249 18.51 4.70 3.38
C SER A 249 17.17 4.54 4.07
N TYR A 250 16.97 3.40 4.73
CA TYR A 250 15.82 3.12 5.59
C TYR A 250 16.16 2.06 6.64
N TRP A 251 15.26 1.85 7.60
CA TRP A 251 15.44 0.94 8.71
C TRP A 251 14.28 -0.04 8.83
N VAL A 252 14.63 -1.27 9.20
CA VAL A 252 13.67 -2.33 9.54
C VAL A 252 13.92 -2.78 10.97
N SER A 253 12.94 -2.62 11.84
CA SER A 253 13.03 -3.05 13.24
C SER A 253 12.13 -4.24 13.47
N LEU A 254 12.71 -5.35 13.92
CA LEU A 254 12.01 -6.58 14.25
C LEU A 254 12.03 -6.77 15.76
N SER A 255 10.87 -7.04 16.38
CA SER A 255 10.77 -7.37 17.81
C SER A 255 9.82 -8.53 18.06
N TRP A 256 10.09 -9.31 19.10
CA TRP A 256 9.32 -10.49 19.49
C TRP A 256 9.34 -10.65 21.01
N GLU A 257 8.41 -11.42 21.58
CA GLU A 257 8.35 -11.64 23.04
C GLU A 257 8.88 -13.02 23.44
N GLU A 258 8.70 -14.00 22.57
CA GLU A 258 9.08 -15.38 22.81
C GLU A 258 10.61 -15.58 22.74
N LEU A 259 11.08 -16.80 23.06
CA LEU A 259 12.50 -17.10 22.93
C LEU A 259 12.77 -17.41 21.46
N CYS A 260 13.32 -16.45 20.72
CA CYS A 260 13.62 -16.60 19.30
C CYS A 260 15.05 -16.17 19.00
N GLU A 261 15.58 -16.67 17.89
CA GLU A 261 16.84 -16.23 17.33
C GLU A 261 16.62 -15.58 15.97
N ILE A 262 17.51 -14.65 15.62
CA ILE A 262 17.63 -14.15 14.26
C ILE A 262 19.09 -14.23 13.83
N ARG A 263 19.32 -14.81 12.65
CA ARG A 263 20.66 -15.03 12.08
C ARG A 263 20.72 -14.45 10.68
N GLN A 264 21.85 -13.84 10.35
CA GLN A 264 22.12 -13.39 9.00
C GLN A 264 22.68 -14.57 8.20
N GLU A 265 21.93 -15.08 7.21
CA GLU A 265 22.31 -16.22 6.37
C GLU A 265 22.87 -15.79 4.99
N GLY A 266 22.92 -14.47 4.74
CA GLY A 266 23.52 -13.88 3.55
C GLY A 266 23.58 -12.35 3.67
N PRO A 267 24.16 -11.64 2.68
CA PRO A 267 24.30 -10.17 2.74
C PRO A 267 22.99 -9.44 3.00
N HIS A 268 21.88 -9.97 2.46
CA HIS A 268 20.56 -9.35 2.50
C HIS A 268 19.45 -10.30 2.98
N ARG A 269 19.82 -11.38 3.68
CA ARG A 269 18.89 -12.43 4.10
C ARG A 269 19.05 -12.74 5.59
N PHE A 270 17.94 -12.60 6.31
CA PHE A 270 17.88 -12.77 7.76
C PHE A 270 16.81 -13.80 8.12
N LEU A 271 17.23 -14.87 8.77
CA LEU A 271 16.36 -15.95 9.19
C LEU A 271 15.97 -15.75 10.66
N HIS A 272 14.67 -15.67 10.92
CA HIS A 272 14.08 -15.62 12.26
C HIS A 272 13.38 -16.94 12.58
N ARG A 273 13.74 -17.55 13.72
CA ARG A 273 13.19 -18.83 14.17
C ARG A 273 12.92 -18.83 15.67
N PRO A 274 11.89 -19.56 16.13
CA PRO A 274 11.74 -19.84 17.55
C PRO A 274 12.89 -20.73 18.04
N ALA A 275 13.26 -20.53 19.29
CA ALA A 275 14.23 -21.34 20.02
C ALA A 275 13.53 -22.10 21.15
N GLY A 276 14.15 -23.17 21.65
CA GLY A 276 13.61 -23.95 22.78
C GLY A 276 12.36 -24.78 22.47
N GLY A 277 12.12 -25.18 21.22
CA GLY A 277 11.04 -26.11 20.85
C GLY A 277 9.63 -25.51 20.85
N GLN A 278 9.50 -24.19 20.74
CA GLN A 278 8.21 -23.51 20.75
C GLN A 278 7.43 -23.71 19.43
N GLY A 279 6.13 -24.03 19.55
CA GLY A 279 5.22 -24.25 18.42
C GLY A 279 4.55 -22.99 17.88
N GLN A 280 5.00 -21.82 18.36
CA GLN A 280 4.48 -20.51 17.98
C GLN A 280 5.65 -19.55 17.72
N LEU A 281 5.45 -18.65 16.76
CA LEU A 281 6.33 -17.53 16.46
C LEU A 281 5.48 -16.27 16.27
N ALA A 282 5.67 -15.24 17.07
CA ALA A 282 4.99 -13.96 16.93
C ALA A 282 5.98 -12.79 16.95
N PHE A 283 5.82 -11.84 16.04
CA PHE A 283 6.71 -10.69 15.95
C PHE A 283 6.02 -9.46 15.35
N ALA A 284 6.60 -8.30 15.62
CA ALA A 284 6.31 -7.03 14.98
C ALA A 284 7.50 -6.61 14.11
N CYS A 285 7.24 -6.17 12.88
CA CYS A 285 8.23 -5.74 11.91
C CYS A 285 7.87 -4.32 11.40
N LEU A 286 8.61 -3.31 11.86
CA LEU A 286 8.45 -1.92 11.48
C LEU A 286 9.39 -1.57 10.32
N PHE A 287 8.89 -0.87 9.31
CA PHE A 287 9.67 -0.17 8.30
C PHE A 287 9.66 1.33 8.60
N SER A 288 10.79 2.01 8.44
CA SER A 288 10.87 3.44 8.77
C SER A 288 11.93 4.19 7.94
N PRO A 289 11.69 5.48 7.60
CA PRO A 289 12.64 6.31 6.86
C PRO A 289 13.81 6.81 7.72
N ARG A 290 13.78 6.57 9.04
CA ARG A 290 14.77 7.02 10.03
C ARG A 290 14.90 5.97 11.13
N PRO A 291 16.03 5.91 11.86
CA PRO A 291 16.17 5.02 12.99
C PRO A 291 15.02 5.19 14.00
N TYR A 292 14.35 4.10 14.35
CA TYR A 292 13.25 4.11 15.30
C TYR A 292 13.77 3.82 16.71
N VAL A 293 13.69 4.78 17.62
CA VAL A 293 14.29 4.64 18.97
C VAL A 293 13.33 4.09 20.02
N ALA A 294 12.02 4.27 19.83
CA ALA A 294 11.02 3.81 20.79
C ALA A 294 10.85 2.28 20.76
N SER A 295 10.28 1.72 21.82
CA SER A 295 9.86 0.31 21.84
C SER A 295 8.76 0.05 20.82
N LEU A 296 8.82 -1.09 20.14
CA LEU A 296 7.75 -1.53 19.27
C LEU A 296 6.59 -2.12 20.09
N PRO A 297 5.33 -1.97 19.64
CA PRO A 297 4.23 -2.72 20.21
C PRO A 297 4.42 -4.22 19.97
N THR A 298 3.93 -5.04 20.90
CA THR A 298 3.87 -6.50 20.72
C THR A 298 2.89 -6.87 19.59
N ALA A 299 3.05 -8.05 19.01
CA ALA A 299 2.15 -8.53 17.96
C ALA A 299 0.67 -8.49 18.42
N ASP A 300 0.38 -8.91 19.66
CA ASP A 300 -0.96 -8.86 20.27
C ASP A 300 -1.54 -7.45 20.29
N ARG A 301 -0.73 -6.45 20.66
CA ARG A 301 -1.17 -5.04 20.68
C ARG A 301 -1.44 -4.52 19.27
N VAL A 302 -0.68 -4.95 18.28
CA VAL A 302 -0.89 -4.57 16.88
C VAL A 302 -2.19 -5.19 16.34
N PHE A 303 -2.46 -6.47 16.62
CA PHE A 303 -3.73 -7.10 16.24
C PHE A 303 -4.93 -6.39 16.88
N ALA A 304 -4.84 -6.05 18.17
CA ALA A 304 -5.88 -5.29 18.85
C ALA A 304 -6.07 -3.88 18.26
N ALA A 305 -4.96 -3.18 17.94
CA ALA A 305 -4.99 -1.86 17.32
C ALA A 305 -5.61 -1.89 15.92
N SER A 306 -5.26 -2.88 15.09
CA SER A 306 -5.87 -3.12 13.77
C SER A 306 -7.38 -3.35 13.91
N ALA A 307 -7.78 -4.27 14.79
CA ALA A 307 -9.19 -4.61 14.98
C ALA A 307 -10.01 -3.38 15.39
N ALA A 308 -9.53 -2.62 16.37
CA ALA A 308 -10.19 -1.40 16.82
C ALA A 308 -10.23 -0.32 15.73
N HIS A 309 -9.19 -0.20 14.90
CA HIS A 309 -9.17 0.76 13.78
C HIS A 309 -10.24 0.42 12.73
N TRP A 310 -10.27 -0.83 12.27
CA TRP A 310 -11.20 -1.24 11.21
C TRP A 310 -12.65 -1.29 11.69
N GLU A 311 -12.89 -1.70 12.94
CA GLU A 311 -14.20 -1.59 13.56
C GLU A 311 -14.69 -0.13 13.55
N ARG A 312 -13.84 0.82 13.95
CA ARG A 312 -14.18 2.26 13.87
C ARG A 312 -14.40 2.72 12.45
N PHE A 313 -13.54 2.32 11.50
CA PHE A 313 -13.67 2.68 10.09
C PHE A 313 -15.04 2.27 9.54
N TRP A 314 -15.48 1.03 9.78
CA TRP A 314 -16.77 0.53 9.30
C TRP A 314 -17.96 1.04 10.12
N SER A 315 -17.75 1.32 11.40
CA SER A 315 -18.80 1.85 12.29
C SER A 315 -18.95 3.37 12.22
N GLN A 316 -18.16 4.06 11.39
CA GLN A 316 -18.24 5.50 11.21
C GLN A 316 -18.35 5.87 9.73
N GLY A 317 -19.00 7.00 9.47
CA GLY A 317 -19.26 7.45 8.10
C GLY A 317 -20.49 6.81 7.46
N GLY A 318 -20.55 6.89 6.13
CA GLY A 318 -21.61 6.33 5.31
C GLY A 318 -21.49 4.81 5.16
N ALA A 319 -22.64 4.13 5.08
CA ALA A 319 -22.73 2.70 4.79
C ALA A 319 -23.88 2.45 3.81
N VAL A 320 -23.73 1.45 2.94
CA VAL A 320 -24.76 1.05 1.97
C VAL A 320 -24.91 -0.46 2.08
N GLU A 321 -26.14 -0.89 2.35
CA GLU A 321 -26.56 -2.29 2.31
C GLU A 321 -27.63 -2.47 1.24
N LEU A 322 -27.44 -3.49 0.41
CA LEU A 322 -28.30 -3.86 -0.71
C LEU A 322 -28.93 -5.25 -0.51
N ALA A 323 -28.85 -5.82 0.68
CA ALA A 323 -29.38 -7.15 1.01
C ALA A 323 -30.91 -7.27 0.77
N GLY A 324 -31.66 -6.18 0.90
CA GLY A 324 -33.10 -6.13 0.62
C GLY A 324 -33.47 -5.92 -0.86
N SER A 325 -32.49 -5.76 -1.75
CA SER A 325 -32.74 -5.53 -3.18
C SER A 325 -33.20 -6.81 -3.88
N ARG A 326 -34.17 -6.68 -4.80
CA ARG A 326 -34.63 -7.78 -5.67
C ARG A 326 -33.78 -7.97 -6.92
N ASP A 327 -32.88 -7.03 -7.23
CA ASP A 327 -32.00 -7.14 -8.39
C ASP A 327 -30.88 -8.14 -8.11
N THR A 328 -30.70 -9.13 -8.99
CA THR A 328 -29.70 -10.20 -8.83
C THR A 328 -28.25 -9.69 -8.81
N ARG A 329 -28.00 -8.47 -9.32
CA ARG A 329 -26.68 -7.82 -9.34
C ARG A 329 -26.35 -7.12 -8.03
N ALA A 330 -27.32 -6.96 -7.13
CA ALA A 330 -27.17 -6.20 -5.88
C ALA A 330 -26.01 -6.73 -5.01
N ARG A 331 -25.86 -8.04 -4.89
CA ARG A 331 -24.78 -8.67 -4.11
C ARG A 331 -23.40 -8.32 -4.64
N GLU A 332 -23.21 -8.34 -5.95
CA GLU A 332 -21.92 -8.00 -6.58
C GLU A 332 -21.63 -6.49 -6.47
N LEU A 333 -22.65 -5.65 -6.61
CA LEU A 333 -22.50 -4.21 -6.41
C LEU A 333 -22.13 -3.88 -4.94
N GLU A 334 -22.79 -4.50 -3.97
CA GLU A 334 -22.48 -4.35 -2.54
C GLU A 334 -21.05 -4.81 -2.24
N ARG A 335 -20.62 -5.94 -2.82
CA ARG A 335 -19.25 -6.43 -2.71
C ARG A 335 -18.25 -5.38 -3.22
N ARG A 336 -18.50 -4.76 -4.38
CA ARG A 336 -17.62 -3.70 -4.92
C ARG A 336 -17.62 -2.45 -4.06
N ILE A 337 -18.76 -2.05 -3.51
CA ILE A 337 -18.87 -0.90 -2.59
C ILE A 337 -18.04 -1.15 -1.32
N VAL A 338 -18.13 -2.32 -0.72
CA VAL A 338 -17.36 -2.67 0.48
C VAL A 338 -15.88 -2.79 0.16
N LEU A 339 -15.50 -3.60 -0.84
CA LEU A 339 -14.09 -3.86 -1.14
C LEU A 339 -13.35 -2.62 -1.64
N SER A 340 -13.98 -1.75 -2.43
CA SER A 340 -13.33 -0.52 -2.90
C SER A 340 -13.02 0.43 -1.75
N GLN A 341 -13.88 0.52 -0.73
CA GLN A 341 -13.60 1.33 0.46
C GLN A 341 -12.39 0.82 1.24
N TYR A 342 -12.25 -0.51 1.40
CA TYR A 342 -11.08 -1.10 2.05
C TYR A 342 -9.81 -0.88 1.23
N LEU A 343 -9.84 -1.22 -0.06
CA LEU A 343 -8.67 -1.13 -0.94
C LEU A 343 -8.17 0.32 -1.05
N THR A 344 -9.05 1.29 -1.24
CA THR A 344 -8.64 2.70 -1.29
C THR A 344 -8.13 3.19 0.06
N ALA A 345 -8.68 2.74 1.19
CA ALA A 345 -8.19 3.12 2.50
C ALA A 345 -6.75 2.65 2.76
N ILE A 346 -6.42 1.39 2.44
CA ILE A 346 -5.05 0.88 2.69
C ILE A 346 -4.01 1.37 1.68
N GLN A 347 -4.44 1.70 0.46
CA GLN A 347 -3.53 2.01 -0.65
C GLN A 347 -3.41 3.52 -0.97
N CYS A 348 -4.47 4.29 -0.70
CA CYS A 348 -4.67 5.62 -1.29
C CYS A 348 -4.97 6.75 -0.28
N ALA A 349 -5.01 6.44 1.03
CA ALA A 349 -5.32 7.41 2.09
C ALA A 349 -4.07 7.86 2.88
N GLY A 350 -2.94 8.01 2.18
CA GLY A 350 -1.66 8.38 2.76
C GLY A 350 -1.30 9.86 2.60
N SER A 351 -0.04 10.18 2.88
CA SER A 351 0.54 11.52 2.99
C SER A 351 0.91 12.14 1.64
N MET A 352 0.70 11.39 0.55
CA MET A 352 0.94 11.77 -0.83
C MET A 352 -0.19 11.27 -1.73
N PRO A 353 -0.39 11.90 -2.90
CA PRO A 353 -1.32 11.38 -3.89
C PRO A 353 -1.03 9.91 -4.21
N PRO A 354 -2.04 9.07 -4.46
CA PRO A 354 -1.81 7.68 -4.88
C PRO A 354 -1.29 7.62 -6.33
N GLN A 355 -0.44 6.63 -6.64
CA GLN A 355 -0.22 6.19 -8.02
C GLN A 355 -1.40 5.34 -8.52
N GLU A 356 -1.41 4.96 -9.81
CA GLU A 356 -2.56 4.26 -10.41
C GLU A 356 -2.89 2.94 -9.69
N THR A 357 -1.85 2.23 -9.26
CA THR A 357 -1.92 0.93 -8.58
C THR A 357 -1.82 0.99 -7.05
N GLY A 358 -1.92 2.19 -6.46
CA GLY A 358 -1.80 2.35 -5.00
C GLY A 358 -0.41 1.98 -4.47
N LEU A 359 -0.32 1.17 -3.42
CA LEU A 359 0.93 0.59 -2.90
C LEU A 359 1.06 -0.91 -3.25
N THR A 360 0.20 -1.44 -4.13
CA THR A 360 0.22 -2.87 -4.51
C THR A 360 1.49 -3.24 -5.27
N LEU A 361 1.88 -2.41 -6.24
CA LEU A 361 3.04 -2.58 -7.12
C LEU A 361 3.34 -1.27 -7.84
N ASN A 362 4.47 -1.17 -8.55
CA ASN A 362 4.79 0.01 -9.36
C ASN A 362 4.04 0.01 -10.69
N SER A 363 3.24 1.05 -10.90
CA SER A 363 2.85 1.54 -12.23
C SER A 363 3.52 2.89 -12.44
N TRP A 364 4.02 3.17 -13.64
CA TRP A 364 4.74 4.43 -13.91
C TRP A 364 5.83 4.71 -12.85
N TYR A 365 6.62 3.68 -12.52
CA TYR A 365 7.72 3.72 -11.55
C TYR A 365 7.30 4.06 -10.11
N GLY A 366 6.02 3.92 -9.76
CA GLY A 366 5.53 4.28 -8.44
C GLY A 366 5.08 5.74 -8.30
N LYS A 367 5.22 6.53 -9.37
CA LYS A 367 4.92 7.97 -9.40
C LYS A 367 3.43 8.24 -9.56
N PHE A 368 3.02 9.44 -9.16
CA PHE A 368 1.63 9.83 -9.21
C PHE A 368 1.27 10.33 -10.61
N HIS A 369 0.17 9.81 -11.15
CA HIS A 369 -0.65 10.55 -12.11
C HIS A 369 -1.69 11.32 -11.32
N LEU A 370 -1.62 12.65 -11.33
CA LEU A 370 -2.42 13.46 -10.41
C LEU A 370 -3.93 13.36 -10.63
N GLU A 371 -4.37 12.94 -11.82
CA GLU A 371 -5.76 12.58 -12.10
C GLU A 371 -6.26 11.43 -11.20
N MET A 372 -5.38 10.49 -10.86
CA MET A 372 -5.71 9.36 -9.98
C MET A 372 -6.07 9.82 -8.59
N HIS A 373 -5.56 10.96 -8.12
CA HIS A 373 -5.90 11.45 -6.80
C HIS A 373 -7.40 11.77 -6.69
N TRP A 374 -8.00 12.28 -7.77
CA TRP A 374 -9.43 12.48 -7.84
C TRP A 374 -10.18 11.14 -7.84
N TRP A 375 -9.78 10.18 -8.69
CA TRP A 375 -10.44 8.87 -8.77
C TRP A 375 -10.34 8.04 -7.48
N HIS A 376 -9.18 8.05 -6.82
CA HIS A 376 -8.86 7.14 -5.71
C HIS A 376 -9.08 7.71 -4.31
N ALA A 377 -9.27 9.03 -4.17
CA ALA A 377 -9.40 9.65 -2.84
C ALA A 377 -10.51 10.70 -2.71
N ALA A 378 -10.98 11.33 -3.80
CA ALA A 378 -12.01 12.38 -3.71
C ALA A 378 -13.37 11.87 -3.21
N HIS A 379 -13.59 10.55 -3.20
CA HIS A 379 -14.79 9.94 -2.64
C HIS A 379 -14.78 9.84 -1.11
N PHE A 380 -13.64 9.96 -0.41
CA PHE A 380 -13.60 9.80 1.05
C PHE A 380 -14.54 10.77 1.80
N PRO A 381 -14.64 12.07 1.45
CA PRO A 381 -15.62 12.98 2.04
C PRO A 381 -17.07 12.53 1.85
N LEU A 382 -17.42 11.89 0.72
CA LEU A 382 -18.78 11.39 0.47
C LEU A 382 -19.16 10.24 1.42
N TRP A 383 -18.16 9.53 1.94
CA TRP A 383 -18.33 8.52 2.99
C TRP A 383 -18.21 9.10 4.41
N GLY A 384 -18.12 10.42 4.58
CA GLY A 384 -17.92 11.06 5.88
C GLY A 384 -16.50 10.86 6.44
N ARG A 385 -15.51 10.61 5.59
CA ARG A 385 -14.11 10.33 5.97
C ARG A 385 -13.13 11.35 5.38
N ALA A 386 -13.50 12.63 5.35
CA ALA A 386 -12.71 13.70 4.71
C ALA A 386 -11.23 13.74 5.17
N ALA A 387 -10.98 13.43 6.45
CA ALA A 387 -9.63 13.35 7.00
C ALA A 387 -8.68 12.39 6.25
N LEU A 388 -9.20 11.37 5.55
CA LEU A 388 -8.39 10.45 4.74
C LEU A 388 -7.87 11.11 3.45
N LEU A 389 -8.65 12.00 2.84
CA LEU A 389 -8.23 12.81 1.69
C LEU A 389 -7.27 13.92 2.14
N GLU A 390 -7.52 14.55 3.29
CA GLU A 390 -6.74 15.70 3.77
C GLU A 390 -5.25 15.37 3.99
N ARG A 391 -4.92 14.12 4.33
CA ARG A 391 -3.54 13.65 4.55
C ARG A 391 -2.61 13.94 3.38
N SER A 392 -3.09 13.80 2.14
CA SER A 392 -2.30 13.99 0.92
C SER A 392 -2.35 15.43 0.40
N LEU A 393 -3.31 16.26 0.83
CA LEU A 393 -3.47 17.63 0.31
C LEU A 393 -2.28 18.53 0.66
N ASP A 394 -1.61 18.29 1.78
CA ASP A 394 -0.43 19.05 2.17
C ASP A 394 0.72 18.88 1.15
N TRP A 395 0.78 17.77 0.42
CA TRP A 395 1.77 17.58 -0.66
C TRP A 395 1.70 18.68 -1.72
N TYR A 396 0.49 19.10 -2.13
CA TYR A 396 0.33 20.20 -3.10
C TYR A 396 0.88 21.52 -2.57
N ARG A 397 0.73 21.78 -1.27
CA ARG A 397 1.30 22.95 -0.60
C ARG A 397 2.82 22.86 -0.54
N ARG A 398 3.37 21.69 -0.19
CA ARG A 398 4.83 21.45 -0.13
C ARG A 398 5.50 21.67 -1.49
N ILE A 399 4.91 21.19 -2.58
CA ILE A 399 5.49 21.32 -3.93
C ILE A 399 5.05 22.58 -4.69
N LEU A 400 4.23 23.45 -4.09
CA LEU A 400 3.77 24.69 -4.72
C LEU A 400 4.90 25.57 -5.28
N PRO A 401 6.07 25.73 -4.61
CA PRO A 401 7.20 26.46 -5.19
C PRO A 401 7.68 25.87 -6.52
N GLN A 402 7.72 24.53 -6.64
CA GLN A 402 8.10 23.84 -7.87
C GLN A 402 7.03 24.01 -8.95
N ALA A 403 5.74 23.89 -8.59
CA ALA A 403 4.63 24.12 -9.52
C ALA A 403 4.63 25.57 -10.08
N ARG A 404 4.95 26.57 -9.25
CA ARG A 404 5.14 27.96 -9.67
C ARG A 404 6.37 28.16 -10.57
N ARG A 405 7.47 27.44 -10.32
CA ARG A 405 8.63 27.44 -11.21
C ARG A 405 8.26 26.88 -12.58
N THR A 406 7.52 25.77 -12.64
CA THR A 406 7.05 25.19 -13.91
C THR A 406 6.17 26.16 -14.69
N ALA A 407 5.19 26.79 -14.03
CA ALA A 407 4.34 27.79 -14.68
C ALA A 407 5.17 28.96 -15.26
N ARG A 408 6.09 29.52 -14.47
CA ARG A 408 6.96 30.62 -14.91
C ARG A 408 7.85 30.24 -16.08
N ARG A 409 8.46 29.04 -16.09
CA ARG A 409 9.29 28.56 -17.22
C ARG A 409 8.51 28.48 -18.52
N GLN A 410 7.20 28.27 -18.45
CA GLN A 410 6.31 28.19 -19.61
C GLN A 410 5.60 29.53 -19.93
N GLY A 411 5.94 30.60 -19.19
CA GLY A 411 5.38 31.93 -19.39
C GLY A 411 3.99 32.13 -18.81
N TYR A 412 3.56 31.30 -17.84
CA TYR A 412 2.27 31.42 -17.17
C TYR A 412 2.40 32.04 -15.77
N ALA A 413 1.39 32.81 -15.37
CA ALA A 413 1.19 33.18 -13.98
C ALA A 413 0.63 31.99 -13.17
N GLY A 414 0.78 32.03 -11.84
CA GLY A 414 0.21 31.00 -10.96
C GLY A 414 1.10 29.76 -10.81
N ALA A 415 0.47 28.58 -10.74
CA ALA A 415 1.12 27.30 -10.49
C ALA A 415 0.61 26.25 -11.48
N ARG A 416 1.52 25.38 -11.94
CA ARG A 416 1.20 24.24 -12.81
C ARG A 416 1.66 22.95 -12.17
N TRP A 417 0.71 22.06 -11.90
CA TRP A 417 0.99 20.71 -11.43
C TRP A 417 1.18 19.76 -12.62
N PRO A 418 2.27 18.96 -12.66
CA PRO A 418 2.52 18.04 -13.76
C PRO A 418 1.56 16.84 -13.80
N LYS A 419 1.50 16.15 -14.94
CA LYS A 419 0.75 14.89 -15.10
C LYS A 419 1.38 13.78 -14.27
N MET A 420 2.61 13.38 -14.63
CA MET A 420 3.38 12.33 -13.97
C MET A 420 4.46 12.95 -13.08
N VAL A 421 4.38 12.70 -11.78
CA VAL A 421 5.16 13.46 -10.79
C VAL A 421 5.56 12.61 -9.59
N GLY A 422 6.81 12.77 -9.17
CA GLY A 422 7.35 12.14 -7.96
C GLY A 422 7.13 12.98 -6.69
N PRO A 423 7.61 12.51 -5.53
CA PRO A 423 7.51 13.22 -4.25
C PRO A 423 8.09 14.64 -4.30
N GLU A 424 9.07 14.89 -5.17
CA GLU A 424 9.75 16.16 -5.36
C GLU A 424 8.98 17.19 -6.21
N GLY A 425 7.86 16.82 -6.80
CA GLY A 425 7.04 17.74 -7.61
C GLY A 425 7.60 18.04 -9.01
N ARG A 426 8.59 17.27 -9.48
CA ARG A 426 9.19 17.43 -10.82
C ARG A 426 8.34 16.72 -11.88
N ASP A 427 8.10 17.42 -12.98
CA ASP A 427 7.46 16.86 -14.18
C ASP A 427 8.35 15.76 -14.77
N SER A 428 7.83 14.52 -14.81
CA SER A 428 8.57 13.38 -15.34
C SER A 428 8.46 13.37 -16.86
N PRO A 429 9.58 13.22 -17.60
CA PRO A 429 9.53 13.12 -19.06
C PRO A 429 8.61 12.01 -19.51
N SER A 430 7.72 12.30 -20.47
CA SER A 430 6.78 11.34 -21.03
C SER A 430 6.45 11.66 -22.48
N PRO A 431 6.48 10.65 -23.38
CA PRO A 431 6.16 10.84 -24.79
C PRO A 431 4.68 11.17 -25.00
#